data_AF-A0A2E9V7V9-F1
#
_entry.id   AF-A0A2E9V7V9-F1
#
_cell.length_a   1.000
_cell.length_b   1.000
_cell.length_c   1.000
_cell.angle_alpha   90.00
_cell.angle_beta   90.00
_cell.angle_gamma   90.00
#
_symmetry.space_group_name_H-M   'P 1'
#
loop_
_entity.id
_entity.type
_entity.pdbx_description
1 polymer ?
#
loop_
_entity_poly.entity_id
_entity_poly.type
_entity_poly.pdbx_seq_one_letter_code
_entity_poly.pdbx_strand_id
1 'polypeptide(L)'
;MLILSIMFLTFATNLKAEFKTETIIQGSGSKAELGMRVQVHYTGKLVDGTVFDSSVPRGAPFVFTLGQRQVIQGWEKGILGMLVGETRILTIPPALAYGTSGAGDTIPPNATLIFDVQLIATSWPPSLNEFKTDQLLDAQKNGSIIIDIRSANEWVETGIIEGAKTITAFSPDGNLHSDFREKFFSLIKSKDTPIVLYCRSGNRSKRLGNALVNQLDFSNVSHLSDGIIGWQKDGKTTIDYVETN
;
A
#
# COMPACT_ATOMS: atom_id res chain seq x y z
N MET A 1 73.39 -27.91 7.21
CA MET A 1 71.97 -28.30 7.31
C MET A 1 71.18 -27.01 7.50
N LEU A 2 70.75 -26.39 6.40
CA LEU A 2 70.06 -25.09 6.42
C LEU A 2 68.56 -25.39 6.25
N ILE A 3 67.75 -25.21 7.29
CA ILE A 3 66.29 -25.32 7.19
C ILE A 3 65.78 -24.00 6.60
N LEU A 4 65.35 -24.07 5.34
CA LEU A 4 64.62 -23.01 4.66
C LEU A 4 63.16 -23.08 5.13
N SER A 5 62.78 -22.22 6.08
CA SER A 5 61.39 -22.09 6.51
C SER A 5 60.61 -21.31 5.45
N ILE A 6 59.78 -22.02 4.68
CA ILE A 6 58.88 -21.42 3.69
C ILE A 6 57.62 -20.97 4.45
N MET A 7 57.55 -19.67 4.73
CA MET A 7 56.33 -19.03 5.22
C MET A 7 55.32 -18.99 4.07
N PHE A 8 54.30 -19.84 4.14
CA PHE A 8 53.12 -19.73 3.28
C PHE A 8 52.28 -18.54 3.76
N LEU A 9 52.42 -17.41 3.07
CA LEU A 9 51.54 -16.26 3.24
C LEU A 9 50.21 -16.57 2.52
N THR A 10 49.22 -17.06 3.25
CA THR A 10 47.86 -17.23 2.72
C THR A 10 47.24 -15.86 2.50
N PHE A 11 47.18 -15.41 1.25
CA PHE A 11 46.28 -14.32 0.85
C PHE A 11 44.85 -14.85 0.89
N ALA A 12 44.15 -14.64 2.01
CA ALA A 12 42.70 -14.72 2.03
C ALA A 12 42.18 -13.52 1.23
N THR A 13 41.78 -13.75 -0.02
CA THR A 13 41.12 -12.72 -0.83
C THR A 13 39.77 -12.42 -0.19
N ASN A 14 39.69 -11.28 0.50
CA ASN A 14 38.46 -10.67 0.95
C ASN A 14 37.71 -10.13 -0.29
N LEU A 15 37.16 -11.03 -1.11
CA LEU A 15 36.21 -10.66 -2.14
C LEU A 15 34.95 -10.22 -1.42
N LYS A 16 34.79 -8.90 -1.24
CA LYS A 16 33.49 -8.32 -0.90
C LYS A 16 32.53 -8.77 -1.99
N ALA A 17 31.57 -9.62 -1.62
CA ALA A 17 30.52 -10.01 -2.54
C ALA A 17 29.88 -8.72 -3.10
N GLU A 18 29.59 -8.72 -4.38
CA GLU A 18 28.83 -7.64 -5.00
C GLU A 18 27.35 -8.01 -5.02
N PHE A 19 26.50 -6.99 -5.15
CA PHE A 19 25.08 -7.25 -5.33
C PHE A 19 24.84 -7.88 -6.70
N LYS A 20 24.18 -9.03 -6.73
CA LYS A 20 23.84 -9.75 -7.98
C LYS A 20 22.37 -10.17 -7.95
N THR A 21 21.72 -10.08 -9.10
CA THR A 21 20.39 -10.67 -9.34
C THR A 21 20.50 -11.69 -10.47
N GLU A 22 19.84 -12.83 -10.32
CA GLU A 22 19.81 -13.88 -11.33
C GLU A 22 18.39 -14.43 -11.46
N THR A 23 17.75 -14.23 -12.61
CA THR A 23 16.41 -14.76 -12.86
C THR A 23 16.49 -16.24 -13.19
N ILE A 24 15.82 -17.06 -12.40
CA ILE A 24 15.77 -18.53 -12.54
C ILE A 24 14.53 -18.94 -13.33
N ILE A 25 13.38 -18.31 -13.04
CA ILE A 25 12.13 -18.53 -13.75
C ILE A 25 11.64 -17.16 -14.20
N GLN A 26 11.38 -17.00 -15.49
CA GLN A 26 10.80 -15.77 -16.03
C GLN A 26 9.31 -15.67 -15.64
N GLY A 27 8.89 -14.50 -15.16
CA GLY A 27 7.48 -14.17 -14.96
C GLY A 27 6.86 -13.61 -16.23
N SER A 28 5.54 -13.43 -16.21
CA SER A 28 4.79 -12.87 -17.33
C SER A 28 3.67 -11.91 -16.92
N GLY A 29 3.40 -11.77 -15.61
CA GLY A 29 2.38 -10.86 -15.12
C GLY A 29 2.91 -9.43 -14.90
N SER A 30 2.14 -8.65 -14.15
CA SER A 30 2.46 -7.24 -13.87
C SER A 30 3.86 -7.04 -13.30
N LYS A 31 4.53 -5.97 -13.75
CA LYS A 31 5.86 -5.60 -13.27
C LYS A 31 5.80 -4.98 -11.88
N ALA A 32 6.77 -5.27 -11.03
CA ALA A 32 6.98 -4.61 -9.75
C ALA A 32 7.61 -3.22 -9.96
N GLU A 33 6.88 -2.20 -9.55
CA GLU A 33 7.26 -0.79 -9.68
C GLU A 33 7.30 -0.09 -8.32
N LEU A 34 8.05 1.02 -8.25
CA LEU A 34 8.13 1.82 -7.04
C LEU A 34 6.74 2.30 -6.64
N GLY A 35 6.42 2.16 -5.35
CA GLY A 35 5.12 2.49 -4.78
C GLY A 35 4.11 1.36 -4.79
N MET A 36 4.31 0.27 -5.54
CA MET A 36 3.42 -0.90 -5.49
C MET A 36 3.58 -1.69 -4.18
N ARG A 37 2.47 -2.24 -3.67
CA ARG A 37 2.51 -3.38 -2.75
C ARG A 37 2.90 -4.62 -3.55
N VAL A 38 3.95 -5.29 -3.10
CA VAL A 38 4.43 -6.54 -3.68
C VAL A 38 4.24 -7.68 -2.66
N GLN A 39 3.90 -8.85 -3.16
CA GLN A 39 3.79 -10.07 -2.35
C GLN A 39 4.81 -11.08 -2.85
N VAL A 40 5.67 -11.56 -1.97
CA VAL A 40 6.76 -12.48 -2.34
C VAL A 40 6.79 -13.71 -1.44
N HIS A 41 7.03 -14.86 -2.05
CA HIS A 41 7.61 -15.99 -1.33
C HIS A 41 9.14 -15.88 -1.38
N TYR A 42 9.80 -16.35 -0.33
CA TYR A 42 11.25 -16.29 -0.25
C TYR A 42 11.83 -17.35 0.68
N THR A 43 13.11 -17.65 0.45
CA THR A 43 13.99 -18.35 1.40
C THR A 43 15.33 -17.62 1.47
N GLY A 44 15.69 -17.15 2.65
CA GLY A 44 16.97 -16.50 2.95
C GLY A 44 17.98 -17.48 3.54
N LYS A 45 19.20 -17.47 3.00
CA LYS A 45 20.30 -18.37 3.37
C LYS A 45 21.62 -17.62 3.50
N LEU A 46 22.50 -18.14 4.35
CA LEU A 46 23.92 -17.78 4.36
C LEU A 46 24.64 -18.45 3.18
N VAL A 47 25.86 -18.00 2.89
CA VAL A 47 26.68 -18.52 1.77
C VAL A 47 27.00 -20.01 1.93
N ASP A 48 27.05 -20.53 3.16
CA ASP A 48 27.22 -21.96 3.45
C ASP A 48 25.95 -22.80 3.24
N GLY A 49 24.84 -22.16 2.85
CA GLY A 49 23.55 -22.79 2.62
C GLY A 49 22.63 -22.83 3.83
N THR A 50 23.09 -22.41 5.02
CA THR A 50 22.28 -22.36 6.24
C THR A 50 21.09 -21.43 6.03
N VAL A 51 19.88 -21.98 6.10
CA VAL A 51 18.63 -21.21 5.99
C VAL A 51 18.39 -20.49 7.32
N PHE A 52 18.26 -19.16 7.29
CA PHE A 52 17.91 -18.37 8.48
C PHE A 52 16.44 -17.97 8.52
N ASP A 53 15.75 -17.90 7.38
CA ASP A 53 14.32 -17.61 7.31
C ASP A 53 13.69 -18.06 5.97
N SER A 54 12.41 -18.42 5.98
CA SER A 54 11.64 -18.76 4.78
C SER A 54 10.14 -18.58 4.97
N SER A 55 9.48 -17.96 4.01
CA SER A 55 8.00 -17.83 4.02
C SER A 55 7.27 -19.06 3.46
N VAL A 56 7.97 -19.95 2.74
CA VAL A 56 7.34 -21.10 2.09
C VAL A 56 6.72 -22.08 3.10
N PRO A 57 7.39 -22.50 4.18
CA PRO A 57 6.79 -23.38 5.18
C PRO A 57 5.58 -22.75 5.91
N ARG A 58 5.53 -21.41 5.97
CA ARG A 58 4.42 -20.66 6.58
C ARG A 58 3.19 -20.61 5.68
N GLY A 59 3.32 -20.87 4.38
CA GLY A 59 2.23 -20.81 3.40
C GLY A 59 1.67 -19.41 3.15
N ALA A 60 2.28 -18.36 3.69
CA ALA A 60 1.84 -16.97 3.56
C ALA A 60 2.96 -16.11 2.95
N PRO A 61 2.74 -15.46 1.80
CA PRO A 61 3.69 -14.51 1.23
C PRO A 61 3.96 -13.34 2.17
N PHE A 62 5.17 -12.80 2.10
CA PHE A 62 5.52 -11.55 2.76
C PHE A 62 5.11 -10.36 1.88
N VAL A 63 4.48 -9.35 2.50
CA VAL A 63 3.92 -8.19 1.79
C VAL A 63 4.60 -6.92 2.26
N PHE A 64 5.08 -6.11 1.33
CA PHE A 64 5.64 -4.79 1.61
C PHE A 64 5.41 -3.83 0.44
N THR A 65 5.62 -2.53 0.66
CA THR A 65 5.55 -1.51 -0.38
C THR A 65 6.95 -1.20 -0.91
N LEU A 66 7.15 -1.41 -2.20
CA LEU A 66 8.45 -1.21 -2.84
C LEU A 66 8.82 0.29 -2.87
N GLY A 67 10.03 0.62 -2.49
CA GLY A 67 10.54 2.00 -2.42
C GLY A 67 10.31 2.72 -1.09
N GLN A 68 9.66 2.08 -0.11
CA GLN A 68 9.37 2.68 1.20
C GLN A 68 10.37 2.31 2.31
N ARG A 69 11.45 1.57 1.97
CA ARG A 69 12.51 1.14 2.91
C ARG A 69 11.95 0.33 4.08
N GLN A 70 10.93 -0.48 3.81
CA GLN A 70 10.35 -1.40 4.78
C GLN A 70 11.18 -2.68 4.95
N VAL A 71 12.06 -2.94 3.98
CA VAL A 71 12.97 -4.09 3.93
C VAL A 71 14.40 -3.63 3.69
N ILE A 72 15.36 -4.56 3.77
CA ILE A 72 16.77 -4.28 3.48
C ILE A 72 16.95 -3.75 2.05
N GLN A 73 17.95 -2.90 1.82
CA GLN A 73 18.15 -2.23 0.53
C GLN A 73 18.39 -3.20 -0.63
N GLY A 74 18.97 -4.37 -0.38
CA GLY A 74 19.16 -5.39 -1.40
C GLY A 74 17.84 -5.97 -1.93
N TRP A 75 16.80 -6.05 -1.09
CA TRP A 75 15.47 -6.43 -1.52
C TRP A 75 14.80 -5.33 -2.35
N GLU A 76 14.87 -4.08 -1.89
CA GLU A 76 14.36 -2.91 -2.63
C GLU A 76 14.95 -2.86 -4.05
N LYS A 77 16.24 -3.15 -4.19
CA LYS A 77 16.94 -3.19 -5.48
C LYS A 77 16.63 -4.44 -6.30
N GLY A 78 16.62 -5.62 -5.66
CA GLY A 78 16.53 -6.90 -6.35
C GLY A 78 15.14 -7.25 -6.88
N ILE A 79 14.10 -6.76 -6.20
CA ILE A 79 12.71 -7.03 -6.56
C ILE A 79 12.18 -6.02 -7.59
N LEU A 80 12.79 -4.83 -7.67
CA LEU A 80 12.40 -3.83 -8.67
C LEU A 80 12.48 -4.42 -10.09
N GLY A 81 11.41 -4.23 -10.85
CA GLY A 81 11.30 -4.75 -12.21
C GLY A 81 11.06 -6.26 -12.32
N MET A 82 10.83 -6.99 -11.21
CA MET A 82 10.32 -8.38 -11.29
C MET A 82 8.97 -8.43 -11.97
N LEU A 83 8.71 -9.46 -12.77
CA LEU A 83 7.38 -9.77 -13.28
C LEU A 83 6.67 -10.76 -12.36
N VAL A 84 5.35 -10.63 -12.18
CA VAL A 84 4.59 -11.63 -11.41
C VAL A 84 4.79 -13.03 -12.02
N GLY A 85 5.06 -14.01 -11.15
CA GLY A 85 5.46 -15.36 -11.50
C GLY A 85 6.98 -15.58 -11.60
N GLU A 86 7.78 -14.50 -11.60
CA GLU A 86 9.24 -14.59 -11.71
C GLU A 86 9.87 -15.10 -10.40
N THR A 87 10.90 -15.95 -10.54
CA THR A 87 11.79 -16.34 -9.44
C THR A 87 13.20 -15.80 -9.69
N ARG A 88 13.77 -15.08 -8.71
CA ARG A 88 15.13 -14.56 -8.73
C ARG A 88 15.94 -15.09 -7.56
N ILE A 89 17.23 -15.33 -7.80
CA ILE A 89 18.24 -15.39 -6.75
C ILE A 89 18.86 -14.01 -6.58
N LEU A 90 18.87 -13.51 -5.35
CA LEU A 90 19.52 -12.26 -4.96
C LEU A 90 20.73 -12.58 -4.08
N THR A 91 21.92 -12.20 -4.52
CA THR A 91 23.12 -12.17 -3.69
C THR A 91 23.29 -10.77 -3.13
N ILE A 92 23.15 -10.62 -1.82
CA ILE A 92 23.09 -9.32 -1.16
C ILE A 92 24.29 -9.17 -0.22
N PRO A 93 25.21 -8.23 -0.50
CA PRO A 93 26.32 -7.97 0.40
C PRO A 93 25.87 -7.30 1.70
N PRO A 94 26.67 -7.39 2.78
CA PRO A 94 26.30 -6.87 4.09
C PRO A 94 25.92 -5.38 4.08
N ALA A 95 26.56 -4.58 3.23
CA ALA A 95 26.27 -3.14 3.09
C ALA A 95 24.85 -2.83 2.58
N LEU A 96 24.19 -3.79 1.93
CA LEU A 96 22.79 -3.70 1.48
C LEU A 96 21.85 -4.61 2.29
N ALA A 97 22.37 -5.23 3.35
CA ALA A 97 21.66 -6.13 4.27
C ALA A 97 21.80 -5.60 5.71
N TYR A 98 22.33 -6.42 6.63
CA TYR A 98 22.40 -6.12 8.07
C TYR A 98 23.77 -5.60 8.54
N GLY A 99 24.68 -5.30 7.62
CA GLY A 99 25.95 -4.61 7.90
C GLY A 99 26.84 -5.32 8.92
N THR A 100 27.60 -4.53 9.67
CA THR A 100 28.54 -5.00 10.70
C THR A 100 27.87 -5.53 11.96
N SER A 101 26.58 -5.27 12.13
CA SER A 101 25.84 -5.69 13.33
C SER A 101 25.27 -7.09 13.18
N GLY A 102 24.96 -7.53 11.95
CA GLY A 102 24.17 -8.73 11.74
C GLY A 102 22.71 -8.53 12.23
N ALA A 103 21.99 -9.62 12.46
CA ALA A 103 20.63 -9.57 12.99
C ALA A 103 20.29 -10.81 13.82
N GLY A 104 19.87 -10.56 15.07
CA GLY A 104 19.58 -11.62 16.03
C GLY A 104 20.75 -12.59 16.20
N ASP A 105 20.43 -13.86 16.45
CA ASP A 105 21.43 -14.93 16.60
C ASP A 105 21.68 -15.72 15.31
N THR A 106 20.92 -15.43 14.24
CA THR A 106 20.92 -16.22 13.00
C THR A 106 21.70 -15.60 11.86
N ILE A 107 21.89 -14.27 11.87
CA ILE A 107 22.63 -13.57 10.82
C ILE A 107 23.88 -12.93 11.43
N PRO A 108 25.08 -13.48 11.16
CA PRO A 108 26.34 -12.93 11.67
C PRO A 108 26.65 -11.52 11.13
N PRO A 109 27.48 -10.75 11.85
CA PRO A 109 28.14 -9.56 11.34
C PRO A 109 28.78 -9.76 9.96
N ASN A 110 28.60 -8.77 9.07
CA ASN A 110 29.19 -8.75 7.73
C ASN A 110 28.80 -9.93 6.82
N ALA A 111 27.70 -10.62 7.12
CA ALA A 111 27.23 -11.73 6.30
C ALA A 111 26.72 -11.25 4.92
N THR A 112 27.15 -11.95 3.87
CA THR A 112 26.48 -11.93 2.57
C THR A 112 25.30 -12.88 2.62
N LEU A 113 24.15 -12.43 2.13
CA LEU A 113 22.90 -13.20 2.13
C LEU A 113 22.54 -13.64 0.72
N ILE A 114 22.00 -14.85 0.60
CA ILE A 114 21.42 -15.37 -0.63
C ILE A 114 19.91 -15.50 -0.41
N PHE A 115 19.11 -14.89 -1.26
CA PHE A 115 17.66 -15.05 -1.24
C PHE A 115 17.19 -15.69 -2.53
N ASP A 116 16.43 -16.76 -2.42
CA ASP A 116 15.49 -17.20 -3.47
C ASP A 116 14.19 -16.44 -3.24
N VAL A 117 13.72 -15.68 -4.24
CA VAL A 117 12.53 -14.83 -4.16
C VAL A 117 11.62 -15.10 -5.34
N GLN A 118 10.36 -15.43 -5.08
CA GLN A 118 9.31 -15.55 -6.09
C GLN A 118 8.30 -14.40 -5.92
N LEU A 119 8.06 -13.64 -7.00
CA LEU A 119 7.05 -12.59 -7.00
C LEU A 119 5.66 -13.19 -7.26
N ILE A 120 4.77 -13.09 -6.29
CA ILE A 120 3.43 -13.70 -6.32
C ILE A 120 2.39 -12.72 -6.87
N ALA A 121 2.43 -11.47 -6.45
CA ALA A 121 1.48 -10.46 -6.88
C ALA A 121 2.05 -9.04 -6.73
N THR A 122 1.54 -8.12 -7.56
CA THR A 122 1.74 -6.68 -7.41
C THR A 122 0.39 -5.99 -7.43
N SER A 123 0.27 -4.91 -6.67
CA SER A 123 -0.90 -4.04 -6.68
C SER A 123 -0.48 -2.63 -6.29
N TRP A 124 -1.12 -1.61 -6.88
CA TRP A 124 -1.00 -0.28 -6.32
C TRP A 124 -1.68 -0.25 -4.95
N PRO A 125 -1.09 0.38 -3.92
CA PRO A 125 -1.80 0.66 -2.69
C PRO A 125 -3.10 1.39 -3.05
N PRO A 126 -4.21 1.08 -2.36
CA PRO A 126 -5.41 1.88 -2.48
C PRO A 126 -5.09 3.37 -2.35
N SER A 127 -5.70 4.17 -3.21
CA SER A 127 -5.62 5.62 -3.15
C SER A 127 -7.03 6.20 -3.19
N LEU A 128 -7.18 7.39 -2.61
CA LEU A 128 -8.44 8.12 -2.70
C LEU A 128 -8.61 8.61 -4.13
N ASN A 129 -9.70 8.22 -4.78
CA ASN A 129 -10.03 8.71 -6.11
C ASN A 129 -10.68 10.10 -6.02
N GLU A 130 -10.17 11.03 -6.84
CA GLU A 130 -10.74 12.37 -6.95
C GLU A 130 -11.74 12.41 -8.10
N PHE A 131 -13.03 12.65 -7.79
CA PHE A 131 -14.10 12.73 -8.78
C PHE A 131 -14.48 14.18 -9.07
N LYS A 132 -14.77 14.42 -10.35
CA LYS A 132 -15.56 15.54 -10.85
C LYS A 132 -17.02 15.12 -11.00
N THR A 133 -17.86 16.10 -11.30
CA THR A 133 -19.32 15.95 -11.40
C THR A 133 -19.75 14.78 -12.30
N ASP A 134 -19.19 14.66 -13.50
CA ASP A 134 -19.59 13.59 -14.44
C ASP A 134 -19.18 12.19 -13.93
N GLN A 135 -18.04 12.08 -13.25
CA GLN A 135 -17.60 10.81 -12.65
C GLN A 135 -18.49 10.39 -11.48
N LEU A 136 -19.03 11.34 -10.71
CA LEU A 136 -20.01 11.04 -9.67
C LEU A 136 -21.32 10.51 -10.30
N LEU A 137 -21.79 11.13 -11.38
CA LEU A 137 -22.99 10.67 -12.09
C LEU A 137 -22.83 9.24 -12.63
N ASP A 138 -21.67 8.91 -13.17
CA ASP A 138 -21.39 7.55 -13.63
C ASP A 138 -21.26 6.56 -12.47
N ALA A 139 -20.66 6.97 -11.36
CA ALA A 139 -20.59 6.17 -10.14
C ALA A 139 -21.99 5.87 -9.56
N GLN A 140 -22.92 6.83 -9.61
CA GLN A 140 -24.33 6.63 -9.22
C GLN A 140 -25.00 5.56 -10.09
N LYS A 141 -24.86 5.64 -11.42
CA LYS A 141 -25.42 4.64 -12.35
C LYS A 141 -24.85 3.24 -12.10
N ASN A 142 -23.59 3.17 -11.70
CA ASN A 142 -22.88 1.92 -11.41
C ASN A 142 -23.09 1.40 -9.98
N GLY A 143 -24.02 1.99 -9.21
CA GLY A 143 -24.41 1.50 -7.89
C GLY A 143 -23.46 1.88 -6.75
N SER A 144 -22.62 2.91 -6.93
CA SER A 144 -21.80 3.44 -5.84
C SER A 144 -22.69 4.12 -4.79
N ILE A 145 -22.35 3.94 -3.51
CA ILE A 145 -23.05 4.61 -2.42
C ILE A 145 -22.53 6.04 -2.32
N ILE A 146 -23.38 7.02 -2.61
CA ILE A 146 -23.04 8.43 -2.45
C ILE A 146 -23.36 8.85 -1.02
N ILE A 147 -22.39 9.44 -0.32
CA ILE A 147 -22.52 9.83 1.08
C ILE A 147 -22.23 11.33 1.21
N ASP A 148 -23.24 12.08 1.61
CA ASP A 148 -23.11 13.47 2.02
C ASP A 148 -22.63 13.52 3.47
N ILE A 149 -21.42 14.00 3.68
CA ILE A 149 -20.79 14.01 5.00
C ILE A 149 -20.97 15.34 5.78
N ARG A 150 -21.80 16.25 5.26
CA ARG A 150 -22.04 17.58 5.84
C ARG A 150 -22.97 17.52 7.07
N SER A 151 -23.19 18.67 7.69
CA SER A 151 -24.16 18.82 8.78
C SER A 151 -25.60 18.96 8.26
N ALA A 152 -26.59 18.67 9.10
CA ALA A 152 -28.01 18.85 8.77
C ALA A 152 -28.34 20.29 8.33
N ASN A 153 -27.76 21.30 8.99
CA ASN A 153 -27.95 22.69 8.61
C ASN A 153 -27.46 22.98 7.18
N GLU A 154 -26.35 22.37 6.75
CA GLU A 154 -25.84 22.53 5.39
C GLU A 154 -26.72 21.82 4.35
N TRP A 155 -27.35 20.71 4.72
CA TRP A 155 -28.32 20.02 3.84
C TRP A 155 -29.57 20.86 3.63
N VAL A 156 -30.07 21.51 4.68
CA VAL A 156 -31.19 22.45 4.59
C VAL A 156 -30.83 23.67 3.74
N GLU A 157 -29.61 24.20 3.88
CA GLU A 157 -29.16 25.41 3.15
C GLU A 157 -29.06 25.19 1.64
N THR A 158 -28.50 24.05 1.18
CA THR A 158 -28.18 23.87 -0.24
C THR A 158 -28.90 22.70 -0.90
N GLY A 159 -29.71 21.96 -0.16
CA GLY A 159 -30.20 20.64 -0.57
C GLY A 159 -29.09 19.59 -0.62
N ILE A 160 -29.44 18.40 -1.10
CA ILE A 160 -28.55 17.25 -1.28
C ILE A 160 -28.57 16.75 -2.74
N ILE A 161 -27.53 16.03 -3.14
CA ILE A 161 -27.53 15.28 -4.40
C ILE A 161 -28.56 14.14 -4.28
N GLU A 162 -29.43 14.01 -5.29
CA GLU A 162 -30.47 12.97 -5.32
C GLU A 162 -29.86 11.56 -5.11
N GLY A 163 -30.49 10.77 -4.24
CA GLY A 163 -30.05 9.42 -3.90
C GLY A 163 -28.87 9.34 -2.92
N ALA A 164 -28.28 10.45 -2.51
CA ALA A 164 -27.22 10.46 -1.50
C ALA A 164 -27.74 10.05 -0.11
N LYS A 165 -26.90 9.32 0.64
CA LYS A 165 -27.09 9.03 2.06
C LYS A 165 -26.48 10.14 2.90
N THR A 166 -27.24 10.69 3.83
CA THR A 166 -26.83 11.83 4.66
C THR A 166 -26.28 11.35 6.01
N ILE A 167 -25.00 11.57 6.27
CA ILE A 167 -24.36 11.22 7.55
C ILE A 167 -23.39 12.34 7.94
N THR A 168 -23.70 13.08 9.00
CA THR A 168 -22.75 14.07 9.52
C THR A 168 -21.47 13.39 10.01
N ALA A 169 -20.35 13.67 9.35
CA ALA A 169 -19.08 13.06 9.71
C ALA A 169 -18.31 13.81 10.78
N PHE A 170 -18.46 15.12 10.85
CA PHE A 170 -17.69 15.95 11.77
C PHE A 170 -18.60 16.79 12.66
N SER A 171 -18.32 16.79 13.96
CA SER A 171 -18.93 17.70 14.92
C SER A 171 -18.39 19.14 14.74
N PRO A 172 -19.03 20.17 15.33
CA PRO A 172 -18.62 21.57 15.16
C PRO A 172 -17.18 21.88 15.59
N ASP A 173 -16.63 21.10 16.53
CA ASP A 173 -15.25 21.15 16.99
C ASP A 173 -14.24 20.46 16.03
N GLY A 174 -14.71 19.89 14.92
CA GLY A 174 -13.89 19.25 13.88
C GLY A 174 -13.49 17.81 14.18
N ASN A 175 -13.97 17.25 15.30
CA ASN A 175 -13.84 15.83 15.65
C ASN A 175 -14.80 14.97 14.83
N LEU A 176 -14.56 13.65 14.81
CA LEU A 176 -15.49 12.72 14.19
C LEU A 176 -16.78 12.70 15.01
N HIS A 177 -17.93 12.86 14.35
CA HIS A 177 -19.23 12.84 15.00
C HIS A 177 -19.48 11.48 15.66
N SER A 178 -20.09 11.46 16.85
CA SER A 178 -20.32 10.24 17.65
C SER A 178 -21.01 9.14 16.84
N ASP A 179 -22.06 9.52 16.10
CA ASP A 179 -22.91 8.57 15.37
C ASP A 179 -22.33 8.19 14.00
N PHE A 180 -21.28 8.88 13.55
CA PHE A 180 -20.77 8.68 12.19
C PHE A 180 -20.37 7.23 11.97
N ARG A 181 -19.64 6.65 12.92
CA ARG A 181 -19.11 5.29 12.79
C ARG A 181 -20.23 4.27 12.59
N GLU A 182 -21.25 4.30 13.45
CA GLU A 182 -22.37 3.37 13.39
C GLU A 182 -23.14 3.51 12.07
N LYS A 183 -23.54 4.75 11.72
CA LYS A 183 -24.28 5.03 10.49
C LYS A 183 -23.48 4.65 9.25
N PHE A 184 -22.19 5.01 9.21
CA PHE A 184 -21.33 4.69 8.08
C PHE A 184 -21.20 3.17 7.90
N PHE A 185 -20.85 2.42 8.94
CA PHE A 185 -20.69 0.97 8.82
C PHE A 185 -22.01 0.20 8.61
N SER A 186 -23.17 0.79 8.93
CA SER A 186 -24.47 0.22 8.54
C SER A 186 -24.74 0.26 7.02
N LEU A 187 -24.10 1.20 6.31
CA LEU A 187 -24.24 1.33 4.85
C LEU A 187 -23.23 0.47 4.08
N ILE A 188 -22.05 0.24 4.65
CA ILE A 188 -20.92 -0.38 3.95
C ILE A 188 -20.86 -1.88 4.25
N LYS A 189 -21.00 -2.70 3.21
CA LYS A 189 -20.96 -4.18 3.32
C LYS A 189 -19.55 -4.71 3.53
N SER A 190 -18.55 -4.03 2.97
CA SER A 190 -17.16 -4.47 2.93
C SER A 190 -16.22 -3.31 2.55
N LYS A 191 -14.91 -3.46 2.80
CA LYS A 191 -13.91 -2.39 2.53
C LYS A 191 -13.74 -2.03 1.04
N ASP A 192 -14.21 -2.88 0.14
CA ASP A 192 -14.23 -2.71 -1.32
C ASP A 192 -15.57 -2.20 -1.86
N THR A 193 -16.57 -1.98 -0.99
CA THR A 193 -17.83 -1.35 -1.37
C THR A 193 -17.55 0.02 -2.01
N PRO A 194 -18.00 0.27 -3.26
CA PRO A 194 -17.75 1.54 -3.95
C PRO A 194 -18.51 2.67 -3.26
N ILE A 195 -17.77 3.66 -2.75
CA ILE A 195 -18.34 4.83 -2.08
C ILE A 195 -17.83 6.13 -2.68
N VAL A 196 -18.70 7.13 -2.74
CA VAL A 196 -18.33 8.50 -3.11
C VAL A 196 -18.73 9.45 -1.99
N LEU A 197 -17.74 10.05 -1.35
CA LEU A 197 -17.94 11.04 -0.29
C LEU A 197 -18.04 12.45 -0.89
N TYR A 198 -18.96 13.27 -0.41
CA TYR A 198 -18.91 14.70 -0.70
C TYR A 198 -19.20 15.54 0.52
N CYS A 199 -18.58 16.72 0.56
CA CYS A 199 -18.87 17.74 1.54
C CYS A 199 -19.16 19.08 0.83
N ARG A 200 -19.12 20.19 1.55
CA ARG A 200 -19.39 21.51 0.96
C ARG A 200 -18.43 21.87 -0.18
N SER A 201 -17.13 21.72 0.04
CA SER A 201 -16.06 22.14 -0.89
C SER A 201 -14.99 21.06 -1.16
N GLY A 202 -15.31 19.79 -0.91
CA GLY A 202 -14.38 18.65 -1.04
C GLY A 202 -13.30 18.45 0.04
N ASN A 203 -12.94 19.47 0.83
CA ASN A 203 -11.86 19.34 1.82
C ASN A 203 -12.12 18.30 2.92
N ARG A 204 -13.33 18.28 3.51
CA ARG A 204 -13.68 17.31 4.57
C ARG A 204 -13.78 15.89 4.01
N SER A 205 -14.32 15.72 2.80
CA SER A 205 -14.44 14.41 2.16
C SER A 205 -13.07 13.87 1.74
N LYS A 206 -12.14 14.75 1.31
CA LYS A 206 -10.74 14.39 1.08
C LYS A 206 -10.04 13.91 2.34
N ARG A 207 -10.20 14.63 3.46
CA ARG A 207 -9.60 14.25 4.76
C ARG A 207 -10.13 12.89 5.22
N LEU A 208 -11.45 12.72 5.24
CA LEU A 208 -12.08 11.48 5.66
C LEU A 208 -11.74 10.32 4.72
N GLY A 209 -11.81 10.53 3.40
CA GLY A 209 -11.47 9.53 2.40
C GLY A 209 -10.03 9.02 2.54
N ASN A 210 -9.07 9.92 2.76
CA ASN A 210 -7.68 9.52 3.04
C ASN A 210 -7.56 8.70 4.33
N ALA A 211 -8.33 9.01 5.38
CA ALA A 211 -8.33 8.20 6.60
C ALA A 211 -8.90 6.80 6.35
N LEU A 212 -10.01 6.70 5.62
CA LEU A 212 -10.60 5.41 5.23
C LEU A 212 -9.61 4.55 4.43
N VAL A 213 -8.93 5.14 3.45
CA VAL A 213 -7.96 4.45 2.59
C VAL A 213 -6.69 4.06 3.37
N ASN A 214 -6.06 5.02 4.05
CA ASN A 214 -4.72 4.84 4.60
C ASN A 214 -4.70 4.20 6.00
N GLN A 215 -5.77 4.36 6.78
CA GLN A 215 -5.83 3.87 8.17
C GLN A 215 -6.76 2.66 8.33
N LEU A 216 -7.75 2.53 7.45
CA LEU A 216 -8.78 1.50 7.56
C LEU A 216 -8.79 0.52 6.37
N ASP A 217 -7.83 0.64 5.44
CA ASP A 217 -7.65 -0.21 4.26
C ASP A 217 -8.89 -0.30 3.34
N PHE A 218 -9.67 0.78 3.23
CA PHE A 218 -10.71 0.83 2.21
C PHE A 218 -10.07 0.93 0.82
N SER A 219 -10.54 0.11 -0.11
CA SER A 219 -9.94 0.00 -1.45
C SER A 219 -10.69 0.75 -2.54
N ASN A 220 -11.93 1.17 -2.28
CA ASN A 220 -12.82 1.75 -3.30
C ASN A 220 -13.51 3.02 -2.80
N VAL A 221 -12.69 4.02 -2.45
CA VAL A 221 -13.16 5.32 -1.94
C VAL A 221 -12.89 6.39 -2.96
N SER A 222 -13.93 7.14 -3.28
CA SER A 222 -13.84 8.36 -4.08
C SER A 222 -14.36 9.55 -3.28
N HIS A 223 -13.98 10.77 -3.68
CA HIS A 223 -14.64 11.98 -3.20
C HIS A 223 -14.92 12.98 -4.31
N LEU A 224 -16.02 13.73 -4.18
CA LEU A 224 -16.28 14.86 -5.05
C LEU A 224 -15.34 16.02 -4.67
N SER A 225 -14.43 16.34 -5.58
CA SER A 225 -13.32 17.28 -5.38
C SER A 225 -13.73 18.69 -5.00
N ASP A 226 -14.76 19.21 -5.67
CA ASP A 226 -15.25 20.58 -5.46
C ASP A 226 -16.51 20.63 -4.56
N GLY A 227 -16.92 19.47 -4.03
CA GLY A 227 -18.09 19.32 -3.19
C GLY A 227 -19.40 19.76 -3.84
N ILE A 228 -20.41 20.02 -3.02
CA ILE A 228 -21.72 20.48 -3.49
C ILE A 228 -21.66 21.86 -4.15
N ILE A 229 -20.70 22.72 -3.77
CA ILE A 229 -20.51 24.03 -4.39
C ILE A 229 -20.08 23.85 -5.85
N GLY A 230 -19.13 22.95 -6.12
CA GLY A 230 -18.74 22.62 -7.50
C GLY A 230 -19.88 22.02 -8.30
N TRP A 231 -20.63 21.08 -7.70
CA TRP A 231 -21.81 20.48 -8.31
C TRP A 231 -22.82 21.52 -8.79
N GLN A 232 -23.16 22.49 -7.94
CA GLN A 232 -24.09 23.58 -8.28
C GLN A 232 -23.49 24.55 -9.30
N LYS A 233 -22.19 24.85 -9.19
CA LYS A 233 -21.47 25.68 -10.17
C LYS A 233 -21.48 25.06 -11.57
N ASP A 234 -21.44 23.74 -11.65
CA ASP A 234 -21.55 22.96 -12.90
C ASP A 234 -23.01 22.87 -13.41
N GLY A 235 -23.95 23.59 -12.79
CA GLY A 235 -25.35 23.66 -13.20
C GLY A 235 -26.17 22.41 -12.85
N LYS A 236 -25.68 21.55 -11.96
CA LYS A 236 -26.41 20.36 -11.53
C LYS A 236 -27.36 20.69 -10.39
N THR A 237 -28.53 20.05 -10.40
CA THR A 237 -29.60 20.29 -9.42
C THR A 237 -29.36 19.54 -8.12
N THR A 238 -29.95 20.05 -7.05
CA THR A 238 -30.10 19.38 -5.76
C THR A 238 -31.58 19.15 -5.48
N ILE A 239 -31.87 18.25 -4.55
CA ILE A 239 -33.20 18.10 -3.97
C ILE A 239 -33.21 18.68 -2.56
N ASP A 240 -34.35 19.21 -2.13
CA ASP A 240 -34.51 19.73 -0.77
C ASP A 240 -34.33 18.60 0.25
N TYR A 241 -33.62 18.91 1.33
CA TYR A 241 -33.48 17.98 2.45
C TYR A 241 -34.72 18.08 3.34
N VAL A 242 -35.44 16.97 3.47
CA VAL A 242 -36.54 16.82 4.42
C VAL A 242 -36.07 15.88 5.52
N GLU A 243 -36.04 16.39 6.75
CA GLU A 243 -35.70 15.59 7.92
C GLU A 243 -36.77 14.51 8.11
N THR A 244 -36.38 13.25 7.96
CA THR A 244 -37.27 12.12 8.27
C THR A 244 -37.32 11.94 9.78
N ASN A 245 -38.45 12.30 10.38
CA ASN A 245 -38.78 12.03 11.80
C ASN A 245 -38.71 10.54 12.14
#